data_AF-A0A8T5DIF7-F1
#
_entry.id   AF-A0A8T5DIF7-F1
#
_cell.length_a   1.000
_cell.length_b   1.000
_cell.length_c   1.000
_cell.angle_alpha   90.00
_cell.angle_beta   90.00
_cell.angle_gamma   90.00
#
_symmetry.space_group_name_H-M   'P 1'
#
loop_
_entity.id
_entity.type
_entity.pdbx_description
1 polymer ?
#
loop_
_entity_poly.entity_id
_entity_poly.type
_entity_poly.pdbx_seq_one_letter_code
_entity_poly.pdbx_strand_id
1 'polypeptide(L)'
;ISDKSKSTPSSGYLERSLAMGLSILEIDEEDCGTRTSLDVTIINERHKQTLIDKWYKNKKSDPEWMLITKSTKLKIGQQLLVRSPMFCQTKNMKICQKCFGKKEVVTNYVGILAGQILAERFTQLSLRSFHDSGSANLEVNKLLTEFIRDHLTNIVNNKSEVKLIFDTELIPSEFTILSCYKHTQKNKVYFENTKNYVLNKDSVEGLKHMREIIKSTSNIKFTPSGYYQELMKSILDVGSPYSSFVEILFANMFLCSDETIWRYDQSQKIVKKLGDKTLAGKISPLLDLLYQQNSKSTESIDSLDSYLRDDQNLTIYEKLFLEKF
;
A
#
# COMPACT_ATOMS: atom_id res chain seq x y z
N ILE A 1 -18.79 5.89 10.31
CA ILE A 1 -18.21 7.16 10.83
C ILE A 1 -17.07 6.88 11.83
N SER A 2 -17.25 5.95 12.79
CA SER A 2 -16.19 5.55 13.75
C SER A 2 -14.90 4.99 13.11
N ASP A 3 -14.98 4.18 12.05
CA ASP A 3 -13.74 3.69 11.40
C ASP A 3 -13.00 4.76 10.59
N LYS A 4 -13.72 5.74 10.04
CA LYS A 4 -13.10 6.88 9.35
C LYS A 4 -12.30 7.72 10.36
N SER A 5 -12.87 8.06 11.52
CA SER A 5 -12.18 8.84 12.56
C SER A 5 -10.96 8.14 13.15
N LYS A 6 -10.98 6.79 13.29
CA LYS A 6 -9.82 6.01 13.75
C LYS A 6 -8.68 5.93 12.74
N SER A 7 -8.98 6.04 11.43
CA SER A 7 -7.98 5.92 10.37
C SER A 7 -7.29 7.23 9.98
N THR A 8 -7.93 8.39 10.20
CA THR A 8 -7.38 9.72 9.87
C THR A 8 -6.03 10.02 10.53
N PRO A 9 -5.81 9.76 11.84
CA PRO A 9 -4.52 10.01 12.50
C PRO A 9 -3.41 9.13 11.93
N SER A 10 -3.73 7.87 11.60
CA SER A 10 -2.77 6.94 11.00
C SER A 10 -2.34 7.35 9.59
N SER A 11 -3.23 7.99 8.84
CA SER A 11 -2.94 8.48 7.48
C SER A 11 -2.06 9.73 7.51
N GLY A 12 -2.38 10.70 8.38
CA GLY A 12 -1.55 11.91 8.53
C GLY A 12 -0.15 11.61 9.09
N TYR A 13 -0.04 10.60 9.96
CA TYR A 13 1.25 10.12 10.42
C TYR A 13 2.06 9.47 9.29
N LEU A 14 1.43 8.59 8.48
CA LEU A 14 2.08 7.93 7.34
C LEU A 14 2.58 8.96 6.30
N GLU A 15 1.79 9.99 6.02
CA GLU A 15 2.22 11.08 5.14
C GLU A 15 3.50 11.74 5.66
N ARG A 16 3.51 12.06 6.96
CA ARG A 16 4.66 12.70 7.61
C ARG A 16 5.89 11.82 7.62
N SER A 17 5.76 10.53 7.97
CA SER A 17 6.88 9.59 7.98
C SER A 17 7.47 9.38 6.59
N LEU A 18 6.63 9.31 5.56
CA LEU A 18 7.08 9.22 4.17
C LEU A 18 7.78 10.49 3.71
N ALA A 19 7.21 11.68 3.93
CA ALA A 19 7.82 12.94 3.55
C ALA A 19 9.18 13.13 4.24
N MET A 20 9.28 12.78 5.52
CA MET A 20 10.51 12.80 6.32
C MET A 20 11.56 11.83 5.79
N GLY A 21 11.21 10.54 5.69
CA GLY A 21 12.11 9.47 5.27
C GLY A 21 12.55 9.58 3.81
N LEU A 22 11.86 10.39 3.00
CA LEU A 22 12.25 10.63 1.61
C LEU A 22 12.85 12.02 1.39
N SER A 23 12.86 12.91 2.39
CA SER A 23 13.28 14.32 2.24
C SER A 23 14.69 14.51 1.67
N ILE A 24 15.61 13.59 1.96
CA ILE A 24 17.01 13.65 1.47
C ILE A 24 17.14 13.29 -0.03
N LEU A 25 16.12 12.70 -0.64
CA LEU A 25 16.14 12.28 -2.04
C LEU A 25 15.83 13.49 -2.93
N GLU A 26 16.87 14.13 -3.43
CA GLU A 26 16.82 15.16 -4.46
C GLU A 26 17.56 14.75 -5.73
N ILE A 27 17.25 15.41 -6.84
CA ILE A 27 18.00 15.28 -8.09
C ILE A 27 19.29 16.10 -7.99
N ASP A 28 20.45 15.44 -8.10
CA ASP A 28 21.78 16.05 -7.84
C ASP A 28 22.73 16.03 -9.04
N GLU A 29 22.48 15.16 -10.00
CA GLU A 29 23.33 15.01 -11.19
C GLU A 29 22.54 14.47 -12.38
N GLU A 30 23.08 14.59 -13.59
CA GLU A 30 22.41 14.13 -14.81
C GLU A 30 22.38 12.60 -14.94
N ASP A 31 23.52 11.92 -14.75
CA ASP A 31 23.64 10.47 -14.89
C ASP A 31 24.71 9.89 -13.95
N CYS A 32 24.30 9.02 -13.03
CA CYS A 32 25.21 8.29 -12.14
C CYS A 32 26.02 7.18 -12.84
N GLY A 33 25.77 6.91 -14.13
CA GLY A 33 26.50 5.90 -14.90
C GLY A 33 26.09 4.45 -14.62
N THR A 34 25.10 4.19 -13.75
CA THR A 34 24.69 2.82 -13.40
C THR A 34 24.23 2.02 -14.64
N ARG A 35 24.65 0.76 -14.70
CA ARG A 35 24.21 -0.22 -15.70
C ARG A 35 23.18 -1.20 -15.16
N THR A 36 22.89 -1.14 -13.86
CA THR A 36 21.87 -1.97 -13.24
C THR A 36 20.49 -1.34 -13.45
N SER A 37 19.45 -2.18 -13.37
CA SER A 37 18.11 -1.84 -13.81
C SER A 37 17.07 -2.45 -12.88
N LEU A 38 15.93 -1.78 -12.79
CA LEU A 38 14.72 -2.33 -12.23
C LEU A 38 14.06 -3.24 -13.27
N ASP A 39 13.77 -4.48 -12.88
CA ASP A 39 13.05 -5.43 -13.72
C ASP A 39 11.54 -5.17 -13.58
N VAL A 40 10.91 -4.73 -14.67
CA VAL A 40 9.51 -4.31 -14.68
C VAL A 40 8.70 -5.18 -15.63
N THR A 41 7.71 -5.90 -15.09
CA THR A 41 6.61 -6.48 -15.89
C THR A 41 5.47 -5.49 -15.97
N ILE A 42 4.96 -5.21 -17.17
CA ILE A 42 3.81 -4.32 -17.36
C ILE A 42 2.54 -5.01 -16.88
N ILE A 43 1.87 -4.40 -15.89
CA ILE A 43 0.70 -4.97 -15.21
C ILE A 43 -0.57 -4.71 -16.02
N ASN A 44 -0.80 -3.46 -16.40
CA ASN A 44 -1.98 -3.00 -17.12
C ASN A 44 -1.66 -1.67 -17.84
N GLU A 45 -2.65 -1.09 -18.53
CA GLU A 45 -2.42 0.17 -19.25
C GLU A 45 -2.12 1.37 -18.34
N ARG A 46 -2.63 1.38 -17.10
CA ARG A 46 -2.27 2.42 -16.14
C ARG A 46 -0.79 2.34 -15.79
N HIS A 47 -0.24 1.14 -15.57
CA HIS A 47 1.19 0.95 -15.33
C HIS A 47 2.02 1.45 -16.52
N LYS A 48 1.60 1.19 -17.76
CA LYS A 48 2.31 1.70 -18.93
C LYS A 48 2.41 3.23 -18.92
N GLN A 49 1.33 3.91 -18.52
CA GLN A 49 1.33 5.37 -18.41
C GLN A 49 2.29 5.88 -17.33
N THR A 50 2.48 5.15 -16.22
CA THR A 50 3.42 5.57 -15.17
C THR A 50 4.88 5.47 -15.59
N LEU A 51 5.18 4.71 -16.64
CA LEU A 51 6.53 4.49 -17.17
C LEU A 51 6.92 5.48 -18.29
N ILE A 52 5.99 6.32 -18.75
CA ILE A 52 6.30 7.34 -19.77
C ILE A 52 7.39 8.28 -19.22
N ASP A 53 8.35 8.63 -20.06
CA ASP A 53 9.56 9.40 -19.76
C ASP A 53 10.67 8.63 -19.01
N LYS A 54 10.49 7.33 -18.74
CA LYS A 54 11.56 6.48 -18.21
C LYS A 54 12.52 6.00 -19.30
N TRP A 55 13.76 5.73 -18.91
CA TRP A 55 14.76 5.10 -19.76
C TRP A 55 14.73 3.58 -19.59
N TYR A 56 14.72 2.82 -20.68
CA TYR A 56 14.59 1.37 -20.65
C TYR A 56 15.46 0.64 -21.68
N LYS A 57 15.61 -0.67 -21.46
CA LYS A 57 16.16 -1.68 -22.38
C LYS A 57 15.21 -2.87 -22.45
N ASN A 58 15.17 -3.58 -23.58
CA ASN A 58 14.39 -4.81 -23.67
C ASN A 58 15.17 -6.00 -23.10
N LYS A 59 16.48 -6.01 -23.32
CA LYS A 59 17.40 -7.05 -22.84
C LYS A 59 18.63 -6.44 -22.20
N LYS A 60 19.28 -7.18 -21.30
CA LYS A 60 20.53 -6.75 -20.64
C LYS A 60 21.66 -6.49 -21.63
N SER A 61 21.66 -7.21 -22.75
CA SER A 61 22.63 -7.09 -23.84
C SER A 61 22.44 -5.84 -24.70
N ASP A 62 21.31 -5.14 -24.61
CA ASP A 62 21.04 -3.98 -25.46
C ASP A 62 22.06 -2.88 -25.11
N PRO A 63 22.71 -2.25 -26.11
CA PRO A 63 23.82 -1.32 -25.86
C PRO A 63 23.32 -0.03 -25.20
N GLU A 64 22.22 0.53 -25.70
CA GLU A 64 21.76 1.87 -25.35
C GLU A 64 20.41 1.87 -24.61
N TRP A 65 20.21 2.91 -23.80
CA TRP A 65 18.94 3.17 -23.12
C TRP A 65 18.02 3.93 -24.06
N MET A 66 16.80 3.43 -24.25
CA MET A 66 15.76 4.09 -25.03
C MET A 66 14.79 4.83 -24.12
N LEU A 67 14.18 5.91 -24.60
CA LEU A 67 13.16 6.64 -23.85
C LEU A 67 11.77 6.03 -24.10
N ILE A 68 11.01 5.78 -23.04
CA ILE A 68 9.59 5.45 -23.14
C ILE A 68 8.83 6.74 -23.44
N THR A 69 8.16 6.77 -24.58
CA THR A 69 7.30 7.88 -25.01
C THR A 69 5.87 7.38 -25.15
N LYS A 70 4.90 8.29 -25.35
CA LYS A 70 3.51 7.92 -25.64
C LYS A 70 3.37 7.03 -26.89
N SER A 71 4.28 7.16 -27.86
CA SER A 71 4.32 6.34 -29.08
C SER A 71 5.01 4.98 -28.90
N THR A 72 5.70 4.75 -27.78
CA THR A 72 6.41 3.49 -27.54
C THR A 72 5.41 2.34 -27.37
N LYS A 73 5.48 1.35 -28.27
CA LYS A 73 4.56 0.21 -28.31
C LYS A 73 4.95 -0.85 -27.28
N LEU A 74 4.56 -0.64 -26.03
CA LEU A 74 4.70 -1.62 -24.95
C LEU A 74 3.43 -2.47 -24.79
N LYS A 75 3.58 -3.76 -24.47
CA LYS A 75 2.49 -4.72 -24.29
C LYS A 75 2.29 -5.08 -22.80
N ILE A 76 1.05 -5.36 -22.40
CA ILE A 76 0.77 -5.93 -21.07
C ILE A 76 1.48 -7.29 -20.94
N GLY A 77 2.06 -7.55 -19.77
CA GLY A 77 2.89 -8.74 -19.50
C GLY A 77 4.31 -8.66 -20.05
N GLN A 78 4.66 -7.64 -20.84
CA GLN A 78 6.02 -7.44 -21.32
C GLN A 78 6.96 -7.12 -20.16
N GLN A 79 8.13 -7.75 -20.16
CA GLN A 79 9.22 -7.43 -19.23
C GLN A 79 10.16 -6.40 -19.84
N LEU A 80 10.57 -5.43 -19.04
CA LEU A 80 11.45 -4.33 -19.39
C LEU A 80 12.51 -4.15 -18.30
N LEU A 81 13.68 -3.68 -18.70
CA LEU A 81 14.73 -3.25 -17.78
C LEU A 81 14.71 -1.72 -17.75
N VAL A 82 14.45 -1.11 -16.60
CA VAL A 82 14.23 0.34 -16.49
C VAL A 82 15.30 0.99 -15.61
N ARG A 83 15.83 2.15 -16.01
CA ARG A 83 16.68 2.99 -15.13
C ARG A 83 15.83 3.46 -13.96
N SER A 84 16.36 3.32 -12.75
CA SER A 84 15.54 3.46 -11.55
C SER A 84 16.26 4.16 -10.40
N PRO A 85 15.58 5.02 -9.61
CA PRO A 85 16.06 5.52 -8.32
C PRO A 85 16.51 4.41 -7.36
N MET A 86 15.91 3.21 -7.44
CA MET A 86 16.25 2.05 -6.61
C MET A 86 17.64 1.48 -6.91
N PHE A 87 18.16 1.74 -8.10
CA PHE A 87 19.44 1.22 -8.60
C PHE A 87 20.46 2.33 -8.87
N CYS A 88 20.14 3.57 -8.45
CA CYS A 88 20.93 4.76 -8.70
C CYS A 88 22.18 4.81 -7.82
N GLN A 89 23.32 5.15 -8.40
CA GLN A 89 24.62 5.20 -7.71
C GLN A 89 25.03 6.61 -7.24
N THR A 90 24.15 7.60 -7.38
CA THR A 90 24.38 8.96 -6.89
C THR A 90 24.62 8.95 -5.38
N LYS A 91 25.72 9.58 -4.95
CA LYS A 91 26.16 9.59 -3.55
C LYS A 91 25.19 10.36 -2.64
N ASN A 92 25.45 10.33 -1.33
CA ASN A 92 24.72 11.09 -0.31
C ASN A 92 23.21 10.82 -0.28
N MET A 93 22.79 9.59 -0.60
CA MET A 93 21.39 9.19 -0.66
C MET A 93 20.53 9.97 -1.66
N LYS A 94 21.14 10.65 -2.64
CA LYS A 94 20.45 11.40 -3.71
C LYS A 94 20.16 10.54 -4.94
N ILE A 95 19.61 11.14 -5.99
CA ILE A 95 19.31 10.47 -7.28
C ILE A 95 19.77 11.31 -8.47
N CYS A 96 20.05 10.65 -9.60
CA CYS A 96 20.32 11.34 -10.86
C CYS A 96 19.05 11.49 -11.72
N GLN A 97 19.04 12.50 -12.59
CA GLN A 97 17.95 12.79 -13.53
C GLN A 97 17.64 11.57 -14.40
N LYS A 98 18.64 10.88 -14.93
CA LYS A 98 18.42 9.71 -15.81
C LYS A 98 17.81 8.50 -15.09
N CYS A 99 18.08 8.31 -13.79
CA CYS A 99 17.37 7.29 -13.00
C CYS A 99 15.94 7.70 -12.69
N PHE A 100 15.72 8.99 -12.41
CA PHE A 100 14.38 9.56 -12.23
C PHE A 100 13.55 9.55 -13.52
N GLY A 101 14.17 9.65 -14.70
CA GLY A 101 13.54 9.79 -16.01
C GLY A 101 13.39 11.26 -16.43
N LYS A 102 12.73 11.51 -17.55
CA LYS A 102 12.59 12.84 -18.17
C LYS A 102 11.35 13.62 -17.74
N LYS A 103 10.57 13.08 -16.79
CA LYS A 103 9.38 13.76 -16.30
C LYS A 103 9.76 15.10 -15.69
N GLU A 104 9.17 16.17 -16.20
CA GLU A 104 9.31 17.50 -15.62
C GLU A 104 8.67 17.55 -14.23
N VAL A 105 9.41 18.11 -13.28
CA VAL A 105 8.98 18.33 -11.90
C VAL A 105 9.27 19.77 -11.53
N VAL A 106 8.41 20.34 -10.69
CA VAL A 106 8.51 21.75 -10.27
C VAL A 106 9.72 21.99 -9.35
N THR A 107 10.30 20.93 -8.79
CA THR A 107 11.35 20.98 -7.79
C THR A 107 12.30 19.79 -7.89
N ASN A 108 13.57 20.01 -7.53
CA ASN A 108 14.57 18.95 -7.42
C ASN A 108 14.38 18.08 -6.17
N TYR A 109 13.63 18.54 -5.17
CA TYR A 109 13.29 17.81 -3.93
C TYR A 109 12.21 16.73 -4.17
N VAL A 110 12.49 15.82 -5.10
CA VAL A 110 11.53 14.82 -5.59
C VAL A 110 11.11 13.79 -4.54
N GLY A 111 11.89 13.62 -3.47
CA GLY A 111 11.54 12.74 -2.34
C GLY A 111 10.35 13.23 -1.54
N ILE A 112 10.28 14.54 -1.24
CA ILE A 112 9.12 15.16 -0.58
C ILE A 112 7.87 15.00 -1.46
N LEU A 113 8.03 15.28 -2.75
CA LEU A 113 6.94 15.13 -3.73
C LEU A 113 6.46 13.68 -3.84
N ALA A 114 7.38 12.71 -3.84
CA ALA A 114 7.05 11.29 -3.84
C ALA A 114 6.28 10.90 -2.57
N GLY A 115 6.74 11.32 -1.40
CA GLY A 115 6.09 11.05 -0.12
C GLY A 115 4.65 11.53 -0.10
N GLN A 116 4.40 12.77 -0.53
CA GLN A 116 3.07 13.37 -0.60
C GLN A 116 2.15 12.64 -1.59
N ILE A 117 2.62 12.39 -2.82
CA ILE A 117 1.82 11.70 -3.86
C ILE A 117 1.46 10.29 -3.39
N LEU A 118 2.41 9.55 -2.83
CA LEU A 118 2.15 8.19 -2.34
C LEU A 118 1.17 8.19 -1.16
N ALA A 119 1.33 9.12 -0.22
CA ALA A 119 0.39 9.29 0.88
C ALA A 119 -1.03 9.54 0.36
N GLU A 120 -1.20 10.43 -0.62
CA GLU A 120 -2.49 10.68 -1.28
C GLU A 120 -3.09 9.39 -1.87
N ARG A 121 -2.27 8.56 -2.56
CA ARG A 121 -2.74 7.28 -3.12
C ARG A 121 -3.10 6.27 -2.04
N PHE A 122 -2.35 6.21 -0.94
CA PHE A 122 -2.66 5.32 0.18
C PHE A 122 -3.93 5.75 0.92
N THR A 123 -4.16 7.05 1.09
CA THR A 123 -5.41 7.58 1.63
C THR A 123 -6.57 7.30 0.69
N GLN A 124 -6.40 7.45 -0.64
CA GLN A 124 -7.43 7.09 -1.61
C GLN A 124 -7.76 5.59 -1.61
N LEU A 125 -6.74 4.72 -1.53
CA LEU A 125 -6.93 3.28 -1.34
C LEU A 125 -7.72 3.01 -0.06
N SER A 126 -7.37 3.67 1.03
CA SER A 126 -8.05 3.52 2.32
C SER A 126 -9.51 3.96 2.25
N LEU A 127 -9.78 5.11 1.63
CA LEU A 127 -11.13 5.62 1.44
C LEU A 127 -11.97 4.69 0.56
N ARG A 128 -11.42 4.23 -0.58
CA ARG A 128 -12.10 3.28 -1.45
C ARG A 128 -12.46 2.00 -0.70
N SER A 129 -11.51 1.44 0.05
CA SER A 129 -11.77 0.28 0.90
C SER A 129 -12.90 0.53 1.89
N PHE A 130 -13.06 1.73 2.44
CA PHE A 130 -14.19 2.07 3.31
C PHE A 130 -15.52 2.21 2.55
N HIS A 131 -15.50 2.79 1.36
CA HIS A 131 -16.71 2.89 0.53
C HIS A 131 -17.21 1.51 0.10
N ASP A 132 -16.28 0.64 -0.30
CA ASP A 132 -16.58 -0.73 -0.64
C ASP A 132 -16.90 -1.55 0.63
N SER A 133 -16.35 -1.23 1.81
CA SER A 133 -16.65 -1.94 3.08
C SER A 133 -18.11 -1.92 3.52
N GLY A 134 -18.93 -1.01 2.99
CA GLY A 134 -20.38 -0.97 3.21
C GLY A 134 -21.17 -2.02 2.43
N SER A 135 -20.55 -2.66 1.43
CA SER A 135 -21.14 -3.73 0.62
C SER A 135 -20.37 -5.02 0.91
N ALA A 136 -21.06 -6.05 1.39
CA ALA A 136 -20.44 -7.37 1.53
C ALA A 136 -20.23 -7.99 0.14
N ASN A 137 -19.02 -7.87 -0.42
CA ASN A 137 -18.61 -8.64 -1.59
C ASN A 137 -18.26 -10.06 -1.14
N LEU A 138 -19.31 -10.85 -0.90
CA LEU A 138 -19.15 -12.29 -0.77
C LEU A 138 -19.08 -12.85 -2.19
N GLU A 139 -18.11 -13.71 -2.48
CA GLU A 139 -18.15 -14.57 -3.66
C GLU A 139 -19.34 -15.53 -3.51
N VAL A 140 -20.53 -15.04 -3.84
CA VAL A 140 -21.74 -15.84 -3.92
C VAL A 140 -21.82 -16.39 -5.33
N ASN A 141 -22.14 -17.67 -5.46
CA ASN A 141 -22.41 -18.30 -6.75
C ASN A 141 -23.38 -17.42 -7.56
N LYS A 142 -23.00 -17.09 -8.80
CA LYS A 142 -23.77 -16.20 -9.68
C LYS A 142 -25.21 -16.69 -9.87
N LEU A 143 -25.40 -18.00 -10.00
CA LEU A 143 -26.73 -18.64 -10.11
C LEU A 143 -27.57 -18.41 -8.86
N LEU A 144 -26.95 -18.51 -7.68
CA LEU A 144 -27.64 -18.28 -6.41
C LEU A 144 -28.02 -16.81 -6.22
N THR A 145 -27.18 -15.89 -6.71
CA THR A 145 -27.45 -14.44 -6.67
C THR A 145 -28.57 -14.05 -7.62
N GLU A 146 -28.59 -14.63 -8.83
CA GLU A 146 -29.68 -14.47 -9.80
C GLU A 146 -30.99 -15.03 -9.24
N PHE A 147 -30.98 -16.24 -8.68
CA PHE A 147 -32.16 -16.83 -8.04
C PHE A 147 -32.71 -15.95 -6.90
N ILE A 148 -31.85 -15.46 -5.99
CA ILE A 148 -32.29 -14.58 -4.90
C ILE A 148 -32.89 -13.29 -5.47
N ARG A 149 -32.28 -12.70 -6.50
CA ARG A 149 -32.81 -11.47 -7.11
C ARG A 149 -34.18 -11.67 -7.73
N ASP A 150 -34.39 -12.80 -8.40
CA ASP A 150 -35.58 -13.02 -9.23
C ASP A 150 -36.76 -13.59 -8.42
N HIS A 151 -36.48 -14.36 -7.36
CA HIS A 151 -37.50 -15.11 -6.61
C HIS A 151 -37.75 -14.64 -5.18
N LEU A 152 -36.88 -13.80 -4.60
CA LEU A 152 -37.05 -13.36 -3.21
C LEU A 152 -38.22 -12.38 -3.08
N THR A 153 -39.20 -12.75 -2.27
CA THR A 153 -40.39 -11.92 -2.02
C THR A 153 -40.32 -11.16 -0.71
N ASN A 154 -39.72 -11.75 0.33
CA ASN A 154 -39.68 -11.13 1.65
C ASN A 154 -38.52 -11.65 2.50
N ILE A 155 -38.07 -10.81 3.44
CA ILE A 155 -37.07 -11.12 4.45
C ILE A 155 -37.66 -10.83 5.83
N VAL A 156 -37.65 -11.83 6.71
CA VAL A 156 -38.06 -11.66 8.12
C VAL A 156 -36.82 -11.85 8.99
N ASN A 157 -36.49 -10.83 9.79
CA ASN A 157 -35.32 -10.85 10.66
C ASN A 157 -35.76 -10.82 12.13
N ASN A 158 -35.44 -11.89 12.86
CA ASN A 158 -35.66 -12.03 14.31
C ASN A 158 -34.30 -12.05 15.04
N LYS A 159 -34.30 -11.80 16.35
CA LYS A 159 -33.05 -11.78 17.17
C LYS A 159 -32.21 -13.07 17.08
N SER A 160 -32.82 -14.21 16.74
CA SER A 160 -32.18 -15.52 16.65
C SER A 160 -32.04 -16.08 15.23
N GLU A 161 -32.84 -15.59 14.27
CA GLU A 161 -32.90 -16.17 12.92
C GLU A 161 -33.27 -15.14 11.85
N VAL A 162 -32.76 -15.36 10.65
CA VAL A 162 -33.16 -14.65 9.43
C VAL A 162 -33.85 -15.65 8.51
N LYS A 163 -35.04 -15.30 8.02
CA LYS A 163 -35.85 -16.12 7.13
C LYS A 163 -36.02 -15.41 5.79
N LEU A 164 -35.60 -16.08 4.72
CA LEU A 164 -35.85 -15.67 3.34
C LEU A 164 -37.10 -16.40 2.82
N ILE A 165 -38.01 -15.68 2.18
CA ILE A 165 -39.24 -16.22 1.58
C ILE A 165 -39.19 -16.02 0.06
N PHE A 166 -39.38 -17.09 -0.69
CA PHE A 166 -39.35 -17.10 -2.15
C PHE A 166 -40.74 -17.30 -2.74
N ASP A 167 -40.95 -16.89 -3.98
CA ASP A 167 -42.18 -17.14 -4.75
C ASP A 167 -42.29 -18.59 -5.27
N THR A 168 -41.21 -19.36 -5.17
CA THR A 168 -41.10 -20.75 -5.63
C THR A 168 -40.65 -21.70 -4.52
N GLU A 169 -41.05 -22.96 -4.60
CA GLU A 169 -40.57 -24.05 -3.73
C GLU A 169 -39.28 -24.71 -4.25
N LEU A 170 -38.85 -24.36 -5.47
CA LEU A 170 -37.62 -24.87 -6.09
C LEU A 170 -36.40 -24.11 -5.56
N ILE A 171 -36.03 -24.38 -4.30
CA ILE A 171 -34.88 -23.75 -3.64
C ILE A 171 -33.57 -24.44 -4.08
N PRO A 172 -32.57 -23.69 -4.61
CA PRO A 172 -31.26 -24.23 -4.95
C PRO A 172 -30.56 -24.90 -3.77
N SER A 173 -29.97 -26.07 -4.00
CA SER A 173 -29.23 -26.83 -2.97
C SER A 173 -28.02 -26.08 -2.40
N GLU A 174 -27.52 -25.09 -3.14
CA GLU A 174 -26.38 -24.22 -2.83
C GLU A 174 -26.59 -23.43 -1.53
N PHE A 175 -27.85 -23.19 -1.13
CA PHE A 175 -28.18 -22.58 0.16
C PHE A 175 -27.65 -23.37 1.36
N THR A 176 -27.57 -24.70 1.24
CA THR A 176 -27.10 -25.58 2.34
C THR A 176 -25.62 -25.43 2.65
N ILE A 177 -24.84 -24.89 1.70
CA ILE A 177 -23.39 -24.72 1.78
C ILE A 177 -23.05 -23.38 2.46
N LEU A 178 -24.00 -22.44 2.52
CA LEU A 178 -23.78 -21.12 3.09
C LEU A 178 -23.56 -21.18 4.61
N SER A 179 -22.63 -20.37 5.09
CA SER A 179 -22.42 -20.17 6.52
C SER A 179 -23.71 -19.69 7.19
N CYS A 180 -24.02 -20.23 8.37
CA CYS A 180 -25.22 -19.93 9.15
C CYS A 180 -26.52 -20.49 8.58
N TYR A 181 -26.51 -21.33 7.54
CA TYR A 181 -27.70 -22.07 7.13
C TYR A 181 -28.21 -22.99 8.25
N LYS A 182 -29.52 -22.99 8.49
CA LYS A 182 -30.19 -23.90 9.43
C LYS A 182 -30.94 -25.01 8.71
N HIS A 183 -31.99 -24.64 7.97
CA HIS A 183 -32.85 -25.57 7.26
C HIS A 183 -33.69 -24.84 6.20
N THR A 184 -34.33 -25.63 5.35
CA THR A 184 -35.28 -25.16 4.32
C THR A 184 -36.63 -25.81 4.57
N GLN A 185 -37.71 -25.05 4.47
CA GLN A 185 -39.08 -25.54 4.59
C GLN A 185 -39.93 -24.93 3.48
N LYS A 186 -40.31 -25.75 2.49
CA LYS A 186 -41.03 -25.30 1.28
C LYS A 186 -40.28 -24.13 0.61
N ASN A 187 -40.94 -23.00 0.42
CA ASN A 187 -40.41 -21.77 -0.16
C ASN A 187 -39.64 -20.87 0.83
N LYS A 188 -39.17 -21.41 1.97
CA LYS A 188 -38.52 -20.63 3.04
C LYS A 188 -37.16 -21.20 3.38
N VAL A 189 -36.16 -20.33 3.45
CA VAL A 189 -34.79 -20.67 3.88
C VAL A 189 -34.47 -19.95 5.18
N TYR A 190 -33.96 -20.69 6.16
CA TYR A 190 -33.67 -20.19 7.51
C TYR A 190 -32.17 -20.13 7.75
N PHE A 191 -31.72 -19.00 8.30
CA PHE A 191 -30.35 -18.75 8.72
C PHE A 191 -30.30 -18.39 10.20
N GLU A 192 -29.24 -18.80 10.89
CA GLU A 192 -28.93 -18.36 12.24
C GLU A 192 -28.42 -16.92 12.25
N ASN A 193 -28.93 -16.10 13.18
CA ASN A 193 -28.51 -14.71 13.31
C ASN A 193 -27.18 -14.65 14.08
N THR A 194 -26.06 -14.87 13.39
CA THR A 194 -24.74 -14.60 13.96
C THR A 194 -24.34 -13.16 13.65
N LYS A 195 -23.90 -12.42 14.67
CA LYS A 195 -23.20 -11.13 14.48
C LYS A 195 -21.77 -11.38 14.01
N ASN A 196 -21.61 -12.08 12.89
CA ASN A 196 -20.32 -12.19 12.25
C ASN A 196 -20.11 -10.89 11.47
N TYR A 197 -19.20 -10.06 11.94
CA TYR A 197 -18.69 -8.95 11.15
C TYR A 197 -18.01 -9.55 9.92
N VAL A 198 -18.68 -9.52 8.77
CA VAL A 198 -18.05 -9.83 7.50
C VAL A 198 -17.17 -8.64 7.18
N LEU A 199 -15.89 -8.73 7.57
CA LEU A 199 -14.88 -7.83 7.06
C LEU A 199 -14.87 -8.00 5.54
N ASN A 200 -15.07 -6.90 4.82
CA ASN A 200 -14.99 -6.93 3.37
C ASN A 200 -13.55 -7.30 2.99
N LYS A 201 -13.35 -8.57 2.62
CA LYS A 201 -12.02 -9.19 2.51
C LYS A 201 -11.18 -8.42 1.50
N ASP A 202 -11.66 -8.23 0.28
CA ASP A 202 -10.89 -7.56 -0.79
C ASP A 202 -10.41 -6.15 -0.42
N SER A 203 -11.30 -5.35 0.15
CA SER A 203 -11.02 -3.95 0.47
C SER A 203 -10.03 -3.81 1.63
N VAL A 204 -10.20 -4.60 2.69
CA VAL A 204 -9.33 -4.53 3.88
C VAL A 204 -8.01 -5.28 3.65
N GLU A 205 -8.03 -6.34 2.85
CA GLU A 205 -6.87 -7.13 2.47
C GLU A 205 -5.91 -6.32 1.60
N GLY A 206 -6.40 -5.53 0.65
CA GLY A 206 -5.56 -4.62 -0.13
C GLY A 206 -4.79 -3.61 0.75
N LEU A 207 -5.43 -3.07 1.79
CA LEU A 207 -4.76 -2.18 2.75
C LEU A 207 -3.77 -2.89 3.65
N LYS A 208 -4.09 -4.10 4.10
CA LYS A 208 -3.17 -4.92 4.90
C LYS A 208 -1.94 -5.30 4.07
N HIS A 209 -2.13 -5.73 2.82
CA HIS A 209 -1.07 -6.07 1.88
C HIS A 209 -0.15 -4.87 1.63
N MET A 210 -0.73 -3.69 1.33
CA MET A 210 0.06 -2.47 1.16
C MET A 210 0.88 -2.13 2.41
N ARG A 211 0.29 -2.21 3.61
CA ARG A 211 1.01 -1.98 4.87
C ARG A 211 2.12 -3.00 5.09
N GLU A 212 1.90 -4.27 4.76
CA GLU A 212 2.93 -5.32 4.87
C GLU A 212 4.11 -5.07 3.93
N ILE A 213 3.85 -4.57 2.72
CA ILE A 213 4.88 -4.20 1.74
C ILE A 213 5.76 -3.08 2.27
N ILE A 214 5.17 -2.03 2.85
CA ILE A 214 5.94 -0.87 3.34
C ILE A 214 6.56 -1.10 4.72
N LYS A 215 6.09 -2.06 5.51
CA LYS A 215 6.61 -2.34 6.86
C LYS A 215 8.07 -2.80 6.83
N SER A 216 8.78 -2.56 7.93
CA SER A 216 10.12 -3.11 8.13
C SER A 216 10.05 -4.63 8.37
N THR A 217 10.98 -5.38 7.77
CA THR A 217 11.08 -6.83 7.93
C THR A 217 12.52 -7.31 7.72
N SER A 218 12.93 -8.33 8.46
CA SER A 218 14.16 -9.08 8.19
C SER A 218 13.89 -10.34 7.36
N ASN A 219 12.63 -10.76 7.25
CA ASN A 219 12.21 -11.84 6.37
C ASN A 219 11.87 -11.25 5.00
N ILE A 220 12.85 -11.22 4.10
CA ILE A 220 12.74 -10.64 2.76
C ILE A 220 11.99 -11.62 1.85
N LYS A 221 10.72 -11.33 1.55
CA LYS A 221 9.87 -12.20 0.72
C LYS A 221 10.13 -12.04 -0.78
N PHE A 222 10.54 -10.84 -1.21
CA PHE A 222 10.67 -10.48 -2.62
C PHE A 222 12.00 -9.81 -2.91
N THR A 223 12.43 -9.84 -4.17
CA THR A 223 13.50 -8.95 -4.64
C THR A 223 13.03 -7.49 -4.57
N PRO A 224 13.95 -6.51 -4.59
CA PRO A 224 13.57 -5.09 -4.67
C PRO A 224 12.58 -4.79 -5.82
N SER A 225 12.82 -5.37 -7.00
CA SER A 225 11.88 -5.28 -8.14
C SER A 225 10.51 -5.90 -7.82
N GLY A 226 10.47 -7.00 -7.08
CA GLY A 226 9.23 -7.64 -6.63
C GLY A 226 8.44 -6.76 -5.66
N TYR A 227 9.10 -6.12 -4.69
CA TYR A 227 8.43 -5.15 -3.79
C TYR A 227 7.82 -3.98 -4.56
N TYR A 228 8.53 -3.45 -5.56
CA TYR A 228 7.97 -2.44 -6.47
C TYR A 228 6.72 -2.95 -7.19
N GLN A 229 6.77 -4.15 -7.79
CA GLN A 229 5.64 -4.74 -8.52
C GLN A 229 4.41 -4.94 -7.63
N GLU A 230 4.59 -5.49 -6.44
CA GLU A 230 3.50 -5.71 -5.49
C GLU A 230 2.86 -4.41 -5.02
N LEU A 231 3.67 -3.37 -4.77
CA LEU A 231 3.14 -2.05 -4.42
C LEU A 231 2.37 -1.43 -5.59
N MET A 232 2.94 -1.50 -6.81
CA MET A 232 2.30 -1.00 -8.02
C MET A 232 0.93 -1.64 -8.26
N LYS A 233 0.81 -2.97 -8.12
CA LYS A 233 -0.48 -3.67 -8.22
C LYS A 233 -1.52 -3.06 -7.27
N SER A 234 -1.12 -2.76 -6.04
CA SER A 234 -2.02 -2.25 -4.99
C SER A 234 -2.47 -0.80 -5.24
N ILE A 235 -1.59 0.07 -5.74
CA ILE A 235 -1.88 1.49 -5.92
C ILE A 235 -2.48 1.83 -7.29
N LEU A 236 -2.25 0.98 -8.31
CA LEU A 236 -2.75 1.22 -9.67
C LEU A 236 -4.28 1.19 -9.75
N ASP A 237 -4.94 0.59 -8.78
CA ASP A 237 -6.40 0.55 -8.69
C ASP A 237 -7.00 1.92 -8.39
N VAL A 238 -6.28 2.77 -7.64
CA VAL A 238 -6.73 4.09 -7.20
C VAL A 238 -6.05 5.26 -7.88
N GLY A 239 -4.96 5.03 -8.62
CA GLY A 239 -4.33 6.07 -9.42
C GLY A 239 -3.16 5.56 -10.25
N SER A 240 -2.49 6.45 -10.97
CA SER A 240 -1.34 6.13 -11.82
C SER A 240 -0.16 7.06 -11.50
N PRO A 241 0.38 7.01 -10.26
CA PRO A 241 1.52 7.86 -9.90
C PRO A 241 2.71 7.51 -10.80
N TYR A 242 3.50 8.51 -11.18
CA TYR A 242 4.71 8.29 -11.97
C TYR A 242 5.62 7.26 -11.29
N SER A 243 6.14 6.29 -12.05
CA SER A 243 6.80 5.11 -11.48
C SER A 243 7.96 5.48 -10.56
N SER A 244 8.73 6.52 -10.92
CA SER A 244 9.89 6.96 -10.13
C SER A 244 9.52 7.39 -8.72
N PHE A 245 8.31 7.89 -8.46
CA PHE A 245 7.89 8.23 -7.10
C PHE A 245 7.74 6.98 -6.23
N VAL A 246 7.26 5.88 -6.81
CA VAL A 246 7.16 4.57 -6.14
C VAL A 246 8.55 3.96 -5.97
N GLU A 247 9.42 4.13 -6.96
CA GLU A 247 10.81 3.66 -6.88
C GLU A 247 11.63 4.41 -5.82
N ILE A 248 11.40 5.73 -5.67
CA ILE A 248 12.03 6.57 -4.63
C ILE A 248 11.74 6.03 -3.23
N LEU A 249 10.51 5.56 -2.98
CA LEU A 249 10.12 4.96 -1.70
C LEU A 249 11.11 3.85 -1.28
N PHE A 250 11.45 2.97 -2.22
CA PHE A 250 12.26 1.80 -1.95
C PHE A 250 13.77 2.05 -2.08
N ALA A 251 14.19 3.22 -2.57
CA ALA A 251 15.57 3.46 -2.97
C ALA A 251 16.59 3.28 -1.82
N ASN A 252 16.21 3.67 -0.61
CA ASN A 252 17.06 3.59 0.58
C ASN A 252 16.55 2.59 1.62
N MET A 253 15.57 1.74 1.28
CA MET A 253 14.92 0.83 2.25
C MET A 253 15.65 -0.49 2.46
N PHE A 254 16.58 -0.90 1.60
CA PHE A 254 17.22 -2.21 1.70
C PHE A 254 18.63 -2.09 2.28
N LEU A 255 18.93 -2.90 3.29
CA LEU A 255 20.22 -2.93 3.98
C LEU A 255 20.95 -4.26 3.77
N CYS A 256 22.26 -4.14 3.66
CA CYS A 256 23.22 -5.25 3.65
C CYS A 256 23.64 -5.64 5.08
N SER A 257 24.41 -6.73 5.21
CA SER A 257 24.88 -7.23 6.50
C SER A 257 25.76 -6.25 7.28
N ASP A 258 26.43 -5.34 6.59
CA ASP A 258 27.28 -4.28 7.13
C ASP A 258 26.50 -2.99 7.43
N GLU A 259 25.16 -3.03 7.44
CA GLU A 259 24.27 -1.90 7.67
C GLU A 259 24.35 -0.79 6.59
N THR A 260 25.02 -1.05 5.45
CA THR A 260 25.03 -0.15 4.29
C THR A 260 23.75 -0.30 3.45
N ILE A 261 23.42 0.75 2.71
CA ILE A 261 22.27 0.75 1.80
C ILE A 261 22.62 -0.08 0.57
N TRP A 262 21.85 -1.16 0.33
CA TRP A 262 22.06 -2.14 -0.73
C TRP A 262 22.17 -1.54 -2.13
N ARG A 263 21.48 -0.43 -2.37
CA ARG A 263 21.54 0.30 -3.64
C ARG A 263 22.98 0.58 -4.09
N TYR A 264 23.89 0.86 -3.15
CA TYR A 264 25.30 1.20 -3.44
C TYR A 264 26.22 -0.01 -3.62
N ASP A 265 25.86 -1.16 -3.05
CA ASP A 265 26.60 -2.40 -3.22
C ASP A 265 25.63 -3.57 -3.43
N GLN A 266 25.22 -3.72 -4.69
CA GLN A 266 24.24 -4.72 -5.09
C GLN A 266 24.84 -6.13 -5.16
N SER A 267 26.15 -6.29 -4.93
CA SER A 267 26.80 -7.59 -4.83
C SER A 267 26.51 -8.29 -3.49
N GLN A 268 26.20 -7.51 -2.46
CA GLN A 268 25.83 -8.00 -1.14
C GLN A 268 24.38 -8.47 -1.09
N LYS A 269 24.12 -9.40 -0.16
CA LYS A 269 22.77 -9.89 0.12
C LYS A 269 22.02 -8.89 1.00
N ILE A 270 20.75 -8.68 0.67
CA ILE A 270 19.84 -7.91 1.51
C ILE A 270 19.51 -8.74 2.75
N VAL A 271 19.75 -8.19 3.94
CA VAL A 271 19.44 -8.84 5.22
C VAL A 271 18.22 -8.22 5.90
N LYS A 272 17.92 -6.95 5.58
CA LYS A 272 16.85 -6.21 6.23
C LYS A 272 16.25 -5.20 5.28
N LYS A 273 14.93 -5.06 5.35
CA LYS A 273 14.16 -4.00 4.72
C LYS A 273 13.64 -3.07 5.80
N LEU A 274 13.95 -1.79 5.69
CA LEU A 274 13.41 -0.70 6.49
C LEU A 274 11.96 -0.42 6.08
N GLY A 275 11.18 0.08 7.03
CA GLY A 275 9.87 0.67 6.75
C GLY A 275 9.98 2.19 6.71
N ASP A 276 8.86 2.86 6.48
CA ASP A 276 8.75 4.32 6.50
C ASP A 276 9.35 4.93 7.78
N LYS A 277 9.00 4.38 8.95
CA LYS A 277 9.50 4.88 10.25
C LYS A 277 11.00 4.62 10.43
N THR A 278 11.44 3.38 10.21
CA THR A 278 12.84 3.01 10.44
C THR A 278 13.79 3.59 9.39
N LEU A 279 13.27 3.96 8.21
CA LEU A 279 14.02 4.72 7.21
C LEU A 279 14.30 6.14 7.68
N ALA A 280 13.30 6.85 8.23
CA ALA A 280 13.49 8.19 8.76
C ALA A 280 14.60 8.23 9.83
N GLY A 281 14.58 7.27 10.76
CA GLY A 281 15.64 7.18 11.77
C GLY A 281 17.01 6.76 11.26
N LYS A 282 17.08 5.99 10.16
CA LYS A 282 18.36 5.69 9.49
C LYS A 282 18.95 6.95 8.82
N ILE A 283 18.09 7.84 8.30
CA ILE A 283 18.52 9.05 7.59
C ILE A 283 18.94 10.14 8.58
N SER A 284 18.16 10.35 9.63
CA SER A 284 18.46 11.36 10.64
C SER A 284 17.93 10.94 12.01
N PRO A 285 18.82 10.71 13.00
CA PRO A 285 18.42 10.47 14.38
C PRO A 285 17.61 11.63 14.97
N LEU A 286 17.84 12.87 14.53
CA LEU A 286 17.07 14.04 14.96
C LEU A 286 15.65 14.02 14.38
N LEU A 287 15.48 13.62 13.12
CA LEU A 287 14.14 13.46 12.54
C LEU A 287 13.41 12.28 13.18
N ASP A 288 14.12 11.20 13.53
CA ASP A 288 13.53 10.12 14.34
C ASP A 288 12.97 10.65 15.66
N LEU A 289 13.79 11.44 16.37
CA LEU A 289 13.44 12.04 17.65
C LEU A 289 12.21 12.95 17.57
N LEU A 290 12.14 13.82 16.56
CA LEU A 290 11.10 14.85 16.45
C LEU A 290 9.75 14.31 15.98
N TYR A 291 9.71 13.13 15.34
CA TYR A 291 8.52 12.66 14.62
C TYR A 291 8.01 11.31 15.08
N GLN A 292 8.40 10.87 16.29
CA GLN A 292 7.80 9.70 16.92
C GLN A 292 6.33 9.93 17.25
N GLN A 293 5.52 8.92 16.96
CA GLN A 293 4.10 8.94 17.27
C GLN A 293 3.91 8.82 18.78
N ASN A 294 3.11 9.71 19.37
CA ASN A 294 2.52 9.43 20.67
C ASN A 294 1.41 8.36 20.45
N SER A 295 1.70 7.11 20.82
CA SER A 295 0.78 5.98 20.65
C SER A 295 -0.53 6.19 21.39
N LYS A 296 -0.46 6.69 22.64
CA LYS A 296 -1.64 7.07 23.44
C LYS A 296 -2.49 8.10 22.69
N SER A 297 -1.86 9.05 22.01
CA SER A 297 -2.60 10.12 21.34
C SER A 297 -3.37 9.68 20.09
N THR A 298 -2.92 8.60 19.46
CA THR A 298 -3.43 8.14 18.17
C THR A 298 -4.37 6.95 18.28
N GLU A 299 -4.33 6.21 19.39
CA GLU A 299 -5.22 5.07 19.66
C GLU A 299 -6.51 5.48 20.40
N SER A 300 -6.52 6.59 21.16
CA SER A 300 -7.65 6.98 22.01
C SER A 300 -8.14 8.42 21.77
N ILE A 301 -8.60 8.72 20.56
CA ILE A 301 -9.28 10.00 20.27
C ILE A 301 -10.61 10.13 21.03
N ASP A 302 -11.29 9.02 21.30
CA ASP A 302 -12.60 9.02 21.97
C ASP A 302 -12.50 9.25 23.51
N SER A 303 -11.30 9.29 24.09
CA SER A 303 -11.09 9.50 25.53
C SER A 303 -10.13 10.66 25.82
N LEU A 304 -10.43 11.84 25.26
CA LEU A 304 -9.71 13.08 25.58
C LEU A 304 -9.60 13.35 27.09
N ASP A 305 -10.52 12.85 27.91
CA ASP A 305 -10.49 12.98 29.38
C ASP A 305 -9.48 12.05 30.08
N SER A 306 -9.01 10.97 29.44
CA SER A 306 -8.03 10.05 30.02
C SER A 306 -6.57 10.45 29.76
N TYR A 307 -6.33 11.51 28.99
CA TYR A 307 -4.97 11.98 28.67
C TYR A 307 -4.18 12.49 29.88
N LEU A 308 -4.86 12.80 30.99
CA LEU A 308 -4.29 13.60 32.07
C LEU A 308 -3.78 12.81 33.29
N ARG A 309 -3.79 11.47 33.31
CA ARG A 309 -3.59 10.74 34.58
C ARG A 309 -2.59 9.58 34.66
N ASP A 310 -2.00 9.11 33.55
CA ASP A 310 -1.05 7.98 33.63
C ASP A 310 0.37 8.36 33.19
N ASP A 311 1.10 8.95 34.14
CA ASP A 311 2.52 9.33 34.01
C ASP A 311 3.49 8.15 34.25
N GLN A 312 3.00 6.98 34.64
CA GLN A 312 3.87 5.86 35.02
C GLN A 312 4.49 5.14 33.82
N ASN A 313 3.84 5.19 32.65
CA ASN A 313 4.30 4.56 31.41
C ASN A 313 4.38 5.59 30.27
N LEU A 314 5.23 6.60 30.46
CA LEU A 314 5.61 7.53 29.40
C LEU A 314 6.95 7.09 28.79
N THR A 315 6.99 6.99 27.47
CA THR A 315 8.25 6.91 26.72
C THR A 315 9.11 8.13 27.01
N ILE A 316 10.44 8.03 26.79
CA ILE A 316 11.34 9.17 27.00
C ILE A 316 10.90 10.42 26.20
N TYR A 317 10.26 10.22 25.05
CA TYR A 317 9.71 11.27 24.19
C TYR A 317 8.52 11.97 24.83
N GLU A 318 7.59 11.20 25.39
CA GLU A 318 6.42 11.75 26.08
C GLU A 318 6.83 12.51 27.34
N LYS A 319 7.87 12.04 28.05
CA LYS A 319 8.47 12.74 29.18
C LYS A 319 9.09 14.09 28.78
N LEU A 320 9.87 14.10 27.69
CA LEU A 320 10.45 15.32 27.12
C LEU A 320 9.37 16.33 26.68
N PHE A 321 8.35 15.86 25.97
CA PHE A 321 7.29 16.73 25.42
C PHE A 321 6.35 17.27 26.49
N LEU A 322 6.03 16.47 27.51
CA LEU A 322 5.17 16.89 28.62
C LEU A 322 5.95 17.62 29.74
N GLU A 323 7.26 17.81 29.56
CA GLU A 323 8.18 18.35 30.58
C GLU A 323 8.11 17.60 31.93
N LYS A 324 7.87 16.28 31.86
CA LYS A 324 7.75 15.39 33.03
C LYS A 324 9.01 14.55 33.17
N PHE A 325 9.97 15.03 33.95
CA PHE A 325 11.24 14.34 34.24
C PHE A 325 11.24 13.66 35.60
#